data_AF-A0A936MHL5-F1
#
_entry.id   AF-A0A936MHL5-F1
#
_cell.length_a   1.000
_cell.length_b   1.000
_cell.length_c   1.000
_cell.angle_alpha   90.00
_cell.angle_beta   90.00
_cell.angle_gamma   90.00
#
_symmetry.space_group_name_H-M   'P 1'
#
loop_
_entity.id
_entity.type
_entity.pdbx_description
1 polymer ?
#
loop_
_entity_poly.entity_id
_entity_poly.type
_entity_poly.pdbx_seq_one_letter_code
_entity_poly.pdbx_strand_id
1 'polypeptide(L)'
;MANTEQLHPNEVFIRRVVAIFARKQEISFEEAVRQYRQIEAEYVALAGNDEAKALEVKQTITNHLLMDAEKEEQPHAICRELWEELVQRGFMSMNMRHVMSSTYAQCCQFNHEFDAGVAVLEPLIAELEMLLAQSAITPNHRAVCEQFLSMHRAKHEELKAGIRERLMPMDRKLTLHEIALTKRINAVHFRERKGELTFEEAVRQYRQIEAEFVARAGDDEETKRRITESILNSAYETEQPHEICRAIWEELIQRGFSNEERRQSMSRLYAWCCQTNGEVDAALAVIKPLIAELEQRLEDTTVARETRRSLETNLLNLRWLRDELEAGIRE
;
A
#
# COMPACT_ATOMS: atom_id res chain seq x y z
N MET A 1 18.89 -17.14 31.05
CA MET A 1 19.11 -17.83 29.76
C MET A 1 18.06 -17.30 28.81
N ALA A 2 18.45 -16.48 27.83
CA ALA A 2 17.51 -15.91 26.89
C ALA A 2 16.93 -17.03 26.01
N ASN A 3 15.61 -17.13 25.99
CA ASN A 3 14.89 -18.08 25.16
C ASN A 3 15.02 -17.57 23.72
N THR A 4 15.96 -18.12 22.96
CA THR A 4 16.07 -17.83 21.52
C THR A 4 14.91 -18.57 20.85
N GLU A 5 13.76 -17.92 20.73
CA GLU A 5 12.67 -18.45 19.92
C GLU A 5 13.20 -18.69 18.49
N GLN A 6 13.23 -19.96 18.10
CA GLN A 6 13.53 -20.34 16.73
C GLN A 6 12.35 -19.89 15.87
N LEU A 7 12.52 -18.78 15.16
CA LEU A 7 11.55 -18.28 14.21
C LEU A 7 11.18 -19.36 13.20
N HIS A 8 9.90 -19.43 12.85
CA HIS A 8 9.42 -20.39 11.87
C HIS A 8 10.12 -20.16 10.51
N PRO A 9 10.51 -21.20 9.75
CA PRO A 9 11.26 -21.05 8.50
C PRO A 9 10.63 -20.08 7.49
N ASN A 10 9.30 -20.01 7.43
CA ASN A 10 8.57 -19.07 6.56
C ASN A 10 8.73 -17.61 7.03
N GLU A 11 8.82 -17.35 8.33
CA GLU A 11 9.06 -15.99 8.84
C GLU A 11 10.46 -15.51 8.51
N VAL A 12 11.46 -16.40 8.57
CA VAL A 12 12.83 -16.09 8.16
C VAL A 12 12.89 -15.78 6.67
N PHE A 13 12.15 -16.54 5.83
CA PHE A 13 12.04 -16.28 4.40
C PHE A 13 11.49 -14.88 4.13
N ILE A 14 10.33 -14.56 4.71
CA ILE A 14 9.67 -13.26 4.53
C ILE A 14 10.59 -12.13 5.00
N ARG A 15 11.23 -12.26 6.17
CA ARG A 15 12.16 -11.24 6.69
C ARG A 15 13.32 -10.99 5.73
N ARG A 16 13.87 -12.02 5.09
CA ARG A 16 14.99 -11.86 4.14
C ARG A 16 14.55 -11.19 2.85
N VAL A 17 13.41 -11.58 2.30
CA VAL A 17 12.80 -10.95 1.11
C VAL A 17 12.51 -9.46 1.37
N VAL A 18 11.89 -9.16 2.52
CA VAL A 18 11.59 -7.77 2.95
C VAL A 18 12.87 -6.97 3.22
N ALA A 19 13.93 -7.60 3.75
CA ALA A 19 15.20 -6.92 3.99
C ALA A 19 15.88 -6.45 2.70
N ILE A 20 15.78 -7.20 1.60
CA ILE A 20 16.27 -6.76 0.28
C ILE A 20 15.47 -5.54 -0.17
N PHE A 21 14.14 -5.65 -0.12
CA PHE A 21 13.24 -4.56 -0.50
C PHE A 21 13.50 -3.27 0.30
N ALA A 22 13.73 -3.39 1.61
CA ALA A 22 14.05 -2.27 2.49
C ALA A 22 15.39 -1.59 2.19
N ARG A 23 16.30 -2.30 1.50
CA ARG A 23 17.64 -1.83 1.13
C ARG A 23 17.75 -1.46 -0.34
N LYS A 24 16.65 -1.38 -1.09
CA LYS A 24 16.66 -1.07 -2.53
C LYS A 24 17.39 0.23 -2.91
N GLN A 25 17.44 1.22 -2.03
CA GLN A 25 18.22 2.46 -2.26
C GLN A 25 19.73 2.30 -2.02
N GLU A 26 20.15 1.20 -1.39
CA GLU A 26 21.52 0.91 -1.00
C GLU A 26 22.20 -0.13 -1.91
N ILE A 27 21.42 -0.85 -2.74
CA ILE A 27 21.91 -1.92 -3.62
C ILE A 27 21.41 -1.70 -5.05
N SER A 28 22.17 -2.13 -6.05
CA SER A 28 21.71 -2.08 -7.44
C SER A 28 20.64 -3.14 -7.71
N PHE A 29 19.91 -2.98 -8.82
CA PHE A 29 18.95 -3.99 -9.27
C PHE A 29 19.61 -5.37 -9.48
N GLU A 30 20.81 -5.42 -10.06
CA GLU A 30 21.53 -6.69 -10.27
C GLU A 30 21.93 -7.36 -8.95
N GLU A 31 22.28 -6.56 -7.95
CA GLU A 31 22.55 -7.04 -6.60
C GLU A 31 21.28 -7.60 -5.94
N ALA A 32 20.15 -6.91 -6.08
CA ALA A 32 18.85 -7.38 -5.61
C ALA A 32 18.47 -8.70 -6.29
N VAL A 33 18.61 -8.80 -7.61
CA VAL A 33 18.38 -10.03 -8.39
C VAL A 33 19.21 -11.18 -7.82
N ARG A 34 20.51 -10.97 -7.62
CA ARG A 34 21.40 -12.00 -7.08
C ARG A 34 20.94 -12.48 -5.70
N GLN A 35 20.61 -11.56 -4.80
CA GLN A 35 20.16 -11.91 -3.44
C GLN A 35 18.82 -12.63 -3.46
N TYR A 36 17.87 -12.19 -4.28
CA TYR A 36 16.59 -12.86 -4.45
C TYR A 36 16.74 -14.28 -4.99
N ARG A 37 17.56 -14.48 -6.03
CA ARG A 37 17.81 -15.81 -6.59
C ARG A 37 18.56 -16.73 -5.63
N GLN A 38 19.45 -16.18 -4.81
CA GLN A 38 20.08 -16.94 -3.73
C GLN A 38 19.04 -17.43 -2.71
N ILE A 39 18.13 -16.55 -2.26
CA ILE A 39 17.04 -16.92 -1.35
C ILE A 39 16.14 -17.98 -2.02
N GLU A 40 15.77 -17.80 -3.29
CA GLU A 40 14.98 -18.78 -4.05
C GLU A 40 15.64 -20.16 -4.01
N ALA A 41 16.91 -20.26 -4.37
CA ALA A 41 17.64 -21.53 -4.40
C ALA A 41 17.72 -22.20 -3.01
N GLU A 42 18.00 -21.42 -1.96
CA GLU A 42 18.07 -21.94 -0.60
C GLU A 42 16.71 -22.48 -0.13
N TYR A 43 15.62 -21.74 -0.34
CA TYR A 43 14.30 -22.13 0.15
C TYR A 43 13.61 -23.19 -0.72
N VAL A 44 13.92 -23.24 -2.02
CA VAL A 44 13.53 -24.37 -2.88
C VAL A 44 14.24 -25.65 -2.45
N ALA A 45 15.54 -25.59 -2.11
CA ALA A 45 16.25 -26.75 -1.58
C ALA A 45 15.68 -27.21 -0.23
N LEU A 46 15.31 -26.26 0.66
CA LEU A 46 14.68 -26.56 1.95
C LEU A 46 13.27 -27.15 1.82
N ALA A 47 12.55 -26.86 0.74
CA ALA A 47 11.25 -27.46 0.47
C ALA A 47 11.36 -28.98 0.20
N GLY A 48 12.54 -29.46 -0.22
CA GLY A 48 12.78 -30.87 -0.49
C GLY A 48 11.85 -31.39 -1.60
N ASN A 49 10.98 -32.34 -1.25
CA ASN A 49 10.01 -32.94 -2.18
C ASN A 49 8.65 -32.22 -2.19
N ASP A 50 8.49 -31.12 -1.44
CA ASP A 50 7.27 -30.32 -1.45
C ASP A 50 7.26 -29.37 -2.66
N GLU A 51 6.76 -29.88 -3.78
CA GLU A 51 6.69 -29.13 -5.04
C GLU A 51 5.82 -27.87 -4.93
N ALA A 52 4.75 -27.92 -4.14
CA ALA A 52 3.86 -26.78 -3.94
C ALA A 52 4.59 -25.65 -3.21
N LYS A 53 5.31 -25.98 -2.13
CA LYS A 53 6.13 -25.01 -1.40
C LYS A 53 7.27 -24.46 -2.23
N ALA A 54 7.94 -25.31 -3.03
CA ALA A 54 8.98 -24.85 -3.95
C ALA A 54 8.43 -23.88 -5.00
N LEU A 55 7.22 -24.14 -5.52
CA LEU A 55 6.54 -23.26 -6.46
C LEU A 55 6.15 -21.93 -5.82
N GLU A 56 5.62 -21.95 -4.59
CA GLU A 56 5.24 -20.75 -3.84
C GLU A 56 6.44 -19.80 -3.62
N VAL A 57 7.60 -20.37 -3.23
CA VAL A 57 8.85 -19.62 -3.09
C VAL A 57 9.25 -18.97 -4.41
N LYS A 58 9.22 -19.74 -5.50
CA LYS A 58 9.52 -19.27 -6.86
C LYS A 58 8.60 -18.13 -7.28
N GLN A 59 7.30 -18.29 -7.14
CA GLN A 59 6.31 -17.25 -7.46
C GLN A 59 6.55 -15.98 -6.64
N THR A 60 6.76 -16.14 -5.33
CA THR A 60 7.03 -15.00 -4.43
C THR A 60 8.27 -14.23 -4.86
N ILE A 61 9.36 -14.91 -5.18
CA ILE A 61 10.60 -14.26 -5.60
C ILE A 61 10.42 -13.54 -6.95
N THR A 62 9.80 -14.18 -7.95
CA THR A 62 9.56 -13.54 -9.27
C THR A 62 8.66 -12.30 -9.14
N ASN A 63 7.64 -12.33 -8.27
CA ASN A 63 6.80 -11.16 -8.00
C ASN A 63 7.63 -9.97 -7.50
N HIS A 64 8.51 -10.19 -6.52
CA HIS A 64 9.36 -9.13 -5.97
C HIS A 64 10.35 -8.60 -7.02
N LEU A 65 10.91 -9.48 -7.84
CA LEU A 65 11.80 -9.09 -8.93
C LEU A 65 11.10 -8.20 -9.95
N LEU A 66 9.86 -8.53 -10.35
CA LEU A 66 9.09 -7.71 -11.29
C LEU A 66 8.72 -6.35 -10.68
N MET A 67 8.33 -6.31 -9.40
CA MET A 67 8.06 -5.05 -8.69
C MET A 67 9.30 -4.16 -8.56
N ASP A 68 10.48 -4.74 -8.33
CA ASP A 68 11.71 -3.97 -8.27
C ASP A 68 12.17 -3.54 -9.66
N ALA A 69 11.97 -4.37 -10.69
CA ALA A 69 12.26 -4.00 -12.08
C ALA A 69 11.40 -2.81 -12.56
N GLU A 70 10.13 -2.78 -12.17
CA GLU A 70 9.22 -1.66 -12.42
C GLU A 70 9.71 -0.37 -11.74
N LYS A 71 10.02 -0.44 -10.43
CA LYS A 71 10.44 0.72 -9.64
C LYS A 71 11.78 1.30 -10.05
N GLU A 72 12.71 0.46 -10.47
CA GLU A 72 14.04 0.86 -10.93
C GLU A 72 14.06 1.12 -12.45
N GLU A 73 12.88 1.26 -13.08
CA GLU A 73 12.69 1.57 -14.51
C GLU A 73 13.56 0.70 -15.44
N GLN A 74 13.63 -0.60 -15.16
CA GLN A 74 14.47 -1.51 -15.91
C GLN A 74 14.03 -1.61 -17.38
N PRO A 75 14.97 -1.91 -18.31
CA PRO A 75 14.64 -2.11 -19.71
C PRO A 75 13.52 -3.15 -19.91
N HIS A 76 12.64 -2.91 -20.90
CA HIS A 76 11.50 -3.78 -21.18
C HIS A 76 11.87 -5.26 -21.31
N ALA A 77 13.04 -5.56 -21.88
CA ALA A 77 13.51 -6.94 -22.02
C ALA A 77 13.58 -7.68 -20.67
N ILE A 78 14.04 -7.01 -19.60
CA ILE A 78 14.12 -7.57 -18.24
C ILE A 78 12.71 -7.78 -17.68
N CYS A 79 11.87 -6.75 -17.77
CA CYS A 79 10.49 -6.82 -17.28
C CYS A 79 9.68 -7.92 -17.98
N ARG A 80 9.90 -8.09 -19.30
CA ARG A 80 9.26 -9.12 -20.12
C ARG A 80 9.71 -10.51 -19.70
N GLU A 81 11.02 -10.73 -19.50
CA GLU A 81 11.54 -12.03 -19.03
C GLU A 81 10.95 -12.42 -17.67
N LEU A 82 10.90 -11.49 -16.72
CA LEU A 82 10.31 -11.71 -15.41
C LEU A 82 8.79 -11.96 -15.49
N TRP A 83 8.09 -11.24 -16.38
CA TRP A 83 6.68 -11.44 -16.63
C TRP A 83 6.37 -12.82 -17.23
N GLU A 84 7.12 -13.23 -18.26
CA GLU A 84 6.98 -14.55 -18.89
C GLU A 84 7.26 -15.67 -17.88
N GLU A 85 8.31 -15.52 -17.06
CA GLU A 85 8.61 -16.44 -15.97
C GLU A 85 7.46 -16.53 -14.96
N LEU A 86 6.85 -15.39 -14.59
CA LEU A 86 5.73 -15.36 -13.66
C LEU A 86 4.48 -16.04 -14.26
N VAL A 87 4.17 -15.77 -15.53
CA VAL A 87 3.07 -16.43 -16.25
C VAL A 87 3.29 -17.95 -16.31
N GLN A 88 4.52 -18.40 -16.58
CA GLN A 88 4.86 -19.83 -16.62
C GLN A 88 4.71 -20.50 -15.25
N ARG A 89 5.09 -19.80 -14.17
CA ARG A 89 4.96 -20.29 -12.79
C ARG A 89 3.51 -20.22 -12.28
N GLY A 90 2.65 -19.44 -12.92
CA GLY A 90 1.31 -19.14 -12.45
C GLY A 90 1.30 -18.14 -11.29
N PHE A 91 0.11 -17.71 -10.89
CA PHE A 91 -0.08 -16.71 -9.84
C PHE A 91 -0.58 -17.36 -8.55
N MET A 92 -0.10 -16.85 -7.40
CA MET A 92 -0.52 -17.34 -6.07
C MET A 92 -2.01 -17.11 -5.79
N SER A 93 -2.59 -16.07 -6.39
CA SER A 93 -4.01 -15.74 -6.25
C SER A 93 -4.49 -14.86 -7.41
N MET A 94 -5.81 -14.73 -7.56
CA MET A 94 -6.41 -13.81 -8.52
C MET A 94 -6.00 -12.36 -8.27
N ASN A 95 -5.94 -11.93 -7.00
CA ASN A 95 -5.47 -10.59 -6.65
C ASN A 95 -4.02 -10.39 -7.12
N MET A 96 -3.15 -11.37 -6.89
CA MET A 96 -1.75 -11.28 -7.33
C MET A 96 -1.64 -11.23 -8.86
N ARG A 97 -2.47 -12.00 -9.59
CA ARG A 97 -2.55 -11.90 -11.06
C ARG A 97 -2.87 -10.49 -11.50
N HIS A 98 -3.88 -9.84 -10.92
CA HIS A 98 -4.23 -8.47 -11.29
C HIS A 98 -3.14 -7.46 -10.93
N VAL A 99 -2.58 -7.52 -9.72
CA VAL A 99 -1.52 -6.59 -9.30
C VAL A 99 -0.28 -6.73 -10.19
N MET A 100 0.21 -7.95 -10.42
CA MET A 100 1.41 -8.18 -11.23
C MET A 100 1.20 -7.83 -12.71
N SER A 101 -0.01 -8.05 -13.24
CA SER A 101 -0.35 -7.64 -14.60
C SER A 101 -0.31 -6.12 -14.76
N SER A 102 -0.80 -5.37 -13.77
CA SER A 102 -0.69 -3.90 -13.77
C SER A 102 0.75 -3.44 -13.59
N THR A 103 1.54 -4.09 -12.73
CA THR A 103 2.97 -3.81 -12.59
C THR A 103 3.70 -4.02 -13.92
N TYR A 104 3.43 -5.11 -14.64
CA TYR A 104 4.05 -5.31 -15.95
C TYR A 104 3.55 -4.32 -17.01
N ALA A 105 2.24 -4.00 -17.04
CA ALA A 105 1.70 -2.97 -17.93
C ALA A 105 2.32 -1.59 -17.65
N GLN A 106 2.66 -1.31 -16.40
CA GLN A 106 3.40 -0.12 -15.99
C GLN A 106 4.85 -0.13 -16.52
N CYS A 107 5.56 -1.26 -16.43
CA CYS A 107 6.88 -1.41 -17.07
C CYS A 107 6.81 -1.13 -18.58
N CYS A 108 5.77 -1.64 -19.25
CA CYS A 108 5.52 -1.41 -20.67
C CYS A 108 5.33 0.08 -20.96
N GLN A 109 4.56 0.78 -20.12
CA GLN A 109 4.34 2.22 -20.23
C GLN A 109 5.66 3.02 -20.14
N PHE A 110 6.53 2.70 -19.17
CA PHE A 110 7.82 3.37 -19.00
C PHE A 110 8.78 3.14 -20.18
N ASN A 111 8.70 1.97 -20.79
CA ASN A 111 9.57 1.57 -21.89
C ASN A 111 8.97 1.84 -23.29
N HIS A 112 7.83 2.54 -23.38
CA HIS A 112 7.12 2.83 -24.64
C HIS A 112 6.59 1.60 -25.40
N GLU A 113 6.36 0.51 -24.69
CA GLU A 113 5.87 -0.76 -25.23
C GLU A 113 4.35 -0.86 -24.99
N PHE A 114 3.64 0.20 -25.36
CA PHE A 114 2.24 0.41 -24.98
C PHE A 114 1.33 -0.74 -25.40
N ASP A 115 1.51 -1.26 -26.62
CA ASP A 115 0.72 -2.38 -27.15
C ASP A 115 0.89 -3.65 -26.32
N ALA A 116 2.09 -3.92 -25.80
CA ALA A 116 2.35 -5.07 -24.93
C ALA A 116 1.60 -4.93 -23.59
N GLY A 117 1.58 -3.72 -23.02
CA GLY A 117 0.79 -3.42 -21.81
C GLY A 117 -0.71 -3.56 -22.05
N VAL A 118 -1.22 -3.08 -23.19
CA VAL A 118 -2.64 -3.21 -23.57
C VAL A 118 -3.02 -4.69 -23.71
N ALA A 119 -2.20 -5.49 -24.40
CA ALA A 119 -2.45 -6.91 -24.62
C ALA A 119 -2.56 -7.72 -23.32
N VAL A 120 -1.90 -7.27 -22.25
CA VAL A 120 -1.98 -7.90 -20.92
C VAL A 120 -3.26 -7.52 -20.19
N LEU A 121 -3.71 -6.26 -20.31
CA LEU A 121 -4.87 -5.75 -19.57
C LEU A 121 -6.21 -6.08 -20.22
N GLU A 122 -6.31 -6.10 -21.55
CA GLU A 122 -7.55 -6.38 -22.28
C GLU A 122 -8.25 -7.68 -21.83
N PRO A 123 -7.58 -8.86 -21.74
CA PRO A 123 -8.24 -10.07 -21.28
C PRO A 123 -8.71 -9.98 -19.82
N LEU A 124 -7.99 -9.26 -18.95
CA LEU A 124 -8.37 -9.09 -17.55
C LEU A 124 -9.59 -8.19 -17.37
N ILE A 125 -9.69 -7.13 -18.19
CA ILE A 125 -10.86 -6.24 -18.22
C ILE A 125 -12.09 -7.05 -18.65
N ALA A 126 -11.99 -7.81 -19.74
CA ALA A 126 -13.09 -8.64 -20.23
C ALA A 126 -13.52 -9.70 -19.20
N GLU A 127 -12.56 -10.32 -18.52
CA GLU A 127 -12.82 -11.30 -17.44
C GLU A 127 -13.59 -10.66 -16.27
N LEU A 128 -13.17 -9.47 -15.81
CA LEU A 128 -13.83 -8.75 -14.71
C LEU A 128 -15.23 -8.25 -15.09
N GLU A 129 -15.42 -7.76 -16.31
CA GLU A 129 -16.74 -7.37 -16.83
C GLU A 129 -17.70 -8.56 -16.85
N MET A 130 -17.23 -9.73 -17.30
CA MET A 130 -18.00 -10.96 -17.30
C MET A 130 -18.35 -11.40 -15.87
N LEU A 131 -17.42 -11.33 -14.93
CA LEU A 131 -17.66 -11.69 -13.52
C LEU A 131 -18.69 -10.75 -12.87
N LEU A 132 -18.61 -9.44 -13.12
CA LEU A 132 -19.54 -8.46 -12.55
C LEU A 132 -20.95 -8.55 -13.11
N ALA A 133 -21.09 -9.05 -14.34
CA ALA A 133 -22.38 -9.35 -14.97
C ALA A 133 -23.08 -10.58 -14.36
N GLN A 134 -22.36 -11.44 -13.62
CA GLN A 134 -22.96 -12.59 -12.95
C GLN A 134 -23.72 -12.17 -11.69
N SER A 135 -24.94 -12.69 -11.53
CA SER A 135 -25.83 -12.36 -10.40
C SER A 135 -25.43 -12.99 -9.07
N ALA A 136 -24.49 -13.94 -9.06
CA ALA A 136 -24.13 -14.75 -7.88
C ALA A 136 -22.88 -14.27 -7.13
N ILE A 137 -22.29 -13.14 -7.51
CA ILE A 137 -21.09 -12.61 -6.84
C ILE A 137 -21.45 -11.98 -5.49
N THR A 138 -20.66 -12.28 -4.45
CA THR A 138 -20.85 -11.69 -3.12
C THR A 138 -20.50 -10.19 -3.15
N PRO A 139 -21.05 -9.37 -2.22
CA PRO A 139 -20.73 -7.94 -2.16
C PRO A 139 -19.23 -7.65 -2.07
N ASN A 140 -18.49 -8.39 -1.22
CA ASN A 140 -17.04 -8.19 -1.07
C ASN A 140 -16.27 -8.53 -2.36
N HIS A 141 -16.63 -9.64 -3.02
CA HIS A 141 -15.98 -10.01 -4.28
C HIS A 141 -16.32 -9.01 -5.39
N ARG A 142 -17.55 -8.51 -5.42
CA ARG A 142 -17.97 -7.44 -6.35
C ARG A 142 -17.13 -6.18 -6.16
N ALA A 143 -16.95 -5.70 -4.93
CA ALA A 143 -16.15 -4.52 -4.64
C ALA A 143 -14.70 -4.68 -5.12
N VAL A 144 -14.08 -5.84 -4.87
CA VAL A 144 -12.72 -6.15 -5.35
C VAL A 144 -12.66 -6.16 -6.88
N CYS A 145 -13.64 -6.78 -7.56
CA CYS A 145 -13.70 -6.79 -9.02
C CYS A 145 -13.88 -5.38 -9.61
N GLU A 146 -14.75 -4.55 -9.01
CA GLU A 146 -14.98 -3.16 -9.43
C GLU A 146 -13.71 -2.31 -9.26
N GLN A 147 -12.99 -2.49 -8.15
CA GLN A 147 -11.70 -1.83 -7.91
C GLN A 147 -10.68 -2.20 -9.00
N PHE A 148 -10.47 -3.49 -9.27
CA PHE A 148 -9.54 -3.92 -10.30
C PHE A 148 -9.98 -3.49 -11.70
N LEU A 149 -11.28 -3.52 -12.01
CA LEU A 149 -11.79 -3.11 -13.31
C LEU A 149 -11.55 -1.61 -13.54
N SER A 150 -11.82 -0.78 -12.53
CA SER A 150 -11.54 0.65 -12.57
C SER A 150 -10.06 0.93 -12.82
N MET A 151 -9.18 0.27 -12.05
CA MET A 151 -7.73 0.39 -12.19
C MET A 151 -7.22 -0.04 -13.57
N HIS A 152 -7.65 -1.21 -14.07
CA HIS A 152 -7.20 -1.72 -15.37
C HIS A 152 -7.71 -0.87 -16.52
N ARG A 153 -8.97 -0.42 -16.51
CA ARG A 153 -9.50 0.50 -17.54
C ARG A 153 -8.73 1.82 -17.55
N ALA A 154 -8.44 2.38 -16.38
CA ALA A 154 -7.68 3.62 -16.29
C ALA A 154 -6.29 3.47 -16.93
N LYS A 155 -5.55 2.40 -16.58
CA LYS A 155 -4.22 2.14 -17.14
C LYS A 155 -4.27 1.79 -18.63
N HIS A 156 -5.26 1.00 -19.06
CA HIS A 156 -5.49 0.68 -20.46
C HIS A 156 -5.71 1.92 -21.33
N GLU A 157 -6.54 2.87 -20.88
CA GLU A 157 -6.77 4.13 -21.60
C GLU A 157 -5.49 5.00 -21.68
N GLU A 158 -4.67 5.00 -20.63
CA GLU A 158 -3.37 5.69 -20.66
C GLU A 158 -2.41 5.09 -21.69
N LEU A 159 -2.33 3.75 -21.71
CA LEU A 159 -1.50 3.03 -22.67
C LEU A 159 -1.99 3.28 -24.11
N LYS A 160 -3.30 3.19 -24.37
CA LYS A 160 -3.87 3.50 -25.70
C LYS A 160 -3.66 4.94 -26.14
N ALA A 161 -3.63 5.87 -25.18
CA ALA A 161 -3.32 7.27 -25.46
C ALA A 161 -1.81 7.54 -25.64
N GLY A 162 -0.94 6.54 -25.47
CA GLY A 162 0.52 6.71 -25.48
C GLY A 162 1.01 7.65 -24.37
N ILE A 163 0.22 7.81 -23.30
CA ILE A 163 0.60 8.65 -22.16
C ILE A 163 1.73 7.91 -21.45
N ARG A 164 2.93 8.50 -21.47
CA ARG A 164 3.96 8.11 -20.51
C ARG A 164 3.44 8.50 -19.14
N GLU A 165 3.39 7.57 -18.20
CA GLU A 165 3.11 7.96 -16.82
C GLU A 165 4.17 8.98 -16.44
N ARG A 166 3.74 10.21 -16.28
CA ARG A 166 4.55 11.24 -15.66
C ARG A 166 4.50 10.82 -14.20
N LEU A 167 5.44 9.95 -13.79
CA LEU A 167 5.74 9.82 -12.36
C LEU A 167 5.82 11.26 -11.88
N MET A 168 4.82 11.67 -11.07
CA MET A 168 4.98 12.84 -10.22
C MET A 168 6.35 12.64 -9.63
N PRO A 169 7.31 13.54 -9.86
CA PRO A 169 8.67 13.27 -9.54
C PRO A 169 8.73 12.81 -8.09
N MET A 170 9.02 11.53 -7.88
CA MET A 170 9.61 11.04 -6.65
C MET A 170 11.06 11.57 -6.55
N ASP A 171 11.41 12.60 -7.35
CA ASP A 171 12.64 13.39 -7.34
C ASP A 171 12.90 14.11 -6.02
N ARG A 172 11.94 14.15 -5.09
CA ARG A 172 12.35 14.36 -3.70
C ARG A 172 13.04 13.08 -3.23
N LYS A 173 14.33 12.98 -3.54
CA LYS A 173 15.26 12.10 -2.83
C LYS A 173 15.02 12.32 -1.35
N LEU A 174 14.46 11.31 -0.69
CA LEU A 174 14.32 11.33 0.75
C LEU A 174 15.71 11.60 1.32
N THR A 175 15.78 12.59 2.20
CA THR A 175 16.99 12.86 2.96
C THR A 175 17.33 11.62 3.80
N LEU A 176 18.60 11.44 4.13
CA LEU A 176 19.02 10.38 5.05
C LEU A 176 18.25 10.45 6.39
N HIS A 177 17.87 11.66 6.81
CA HIS A 177 17.03 11.92 7.96
C HIS A 177 15.63 11.30 7.81
N GLU A 178 14.94 11.55 6.70
CA GLU A 178 13.60 11.00 6.44
C GLU A 178 13.61 9.47 6.30
N ILE A 179 14.67 8.91 5.69
CA ILE A 179 14.86 7.46 5.59
C ILE A 179 15.04 6.86 6.99
N ALA A 180 15.89 7.45 7.82
CA ALA A 180 16.14 6.98 9.19
C ALA A 180 14.88 7.07 10.07
N LEU A 181 14.12 8.16 9.96
CA LEU A 181 12.84 8.33 10.66
C LEU A 181 11.86 7.22 10.26
N THR A 182 11.67 7.03 8.95
CA THR A 182 10.75 6.02 8.40
C THR A 182 11.15 4.61 8.85
N LYS A 183 12.44 4.26 8.79
CA LYS A 183 12.94 2.95 9.25
C LYS A 183 12.59 2.70 10.73
N ARG A 184 12.69 3.72 11.59
CA ARG A 184 12.40 3.58 13.02
C ARG A 184 10.91 3.52 13.34
N ILE A 185 10.09 4.34 12.67
CA ILE A 185 8.63 4.26 12.78
C ILE A 185 8.18 2.86 12.39
N ASN A 186 8.63 2.36 11.23
CA ASN A 186 8.27 1.03 10.76
C ASN A 186 8.74 -0.08 11.72
N ALA A 187 9.91 0.07 12.36
CA ALA A 187 10.39 -0.90 13.33
C ALA A 187 9.46 -1.00 14.56
N VAL A 188 8.90 0.11 15.05
CA VAL A 188 7.90 0.08 16.14
C VAL A 188 6.63 -0.62 15.67
N HIS A 189 6.09 -0.20 14.52
CA HIS A 189 4.89 -0.77 13.93
C HIS A 189 4.98 -2.30 13.72
N PHE A 190 6.09 -2.79 13.17
CA PHE A 190 6.28 -4.23 12.94
C PHE A 190 6.38 -5.04 14.23
N ARG A 191 6.89 -4.45 15.32
CA ARG A 191 6.98 -5.12 16.61
C ARG A 191 5.62 -5.16 17.31
N GLU A 192 4.88 -4.06 17.26
CA GLU A 192 3.49 -3.99 17.74
C GLU A 192 2.60 -5.01 17.04
N ARG A 193 2.62 -5.09 15.70
CA ARG A 193 1.84 -6.09 14.94
C ARG A 193 2.17 -7.55 15.26
N LYS A 194 3.37 -7.82 15.80
CA LYS A 194 3.76 -9.16 16.25
C LYS A 194 3.34 -9.45 17.70
N GLY A 195 2.71 -8.49 18.38
CA GLY A 195 2.41 -8.57 19.80
C GLY A 195 3.65 -8.43 20.69
N GLU A 196 4.79 -7.97 20.14
CA GLU A 196 6.00 -7.74 20.95
C GLU A 196 5.92 -6.45 21.78
N LEU A 197 4.95 -5.57 21.50
CA LEU A 197 4.72 -4.30 22.18
C LEU A 197 3.22 -4.12 22.43
N THR A 198 2.87 -3.59 23.61
CA THR A 198 1.52 -3.04 23.81
C THR A 198 1.38 -1.68 23.14
N PHE A 199 0.15 -1.20 22.98
CA PHE A 199 -0.13 0.15 22.46
C PHE A 199 0.62 1.23 23.23
N GLU A 200 0.59 1.20 24.57
CA GLU A 200 1.29 2.20 25.41
C GLU A 200 2.81 2.15 25.21
N GLU A 201 3.37 0.96 25.01
CA GLU A 201 4.79 0.79 24.73
C GLU A 201 5.17 1.31 23.34
N ALA A 202 4.31 1.10 22.34
CA ALA A 202 4.46 1.64 21.00
C ALA A 202 4.38 3.17 21.03
N VAL A 203 3.37 3.76 21.68
CA VAL A 203 3.24 5.22 21.87
C VAL A 203 4.50 5.80 22.51
N ARG A 204 4.99 5.19 23.59
CA ARG A 204 6.23 5.62 24.26
C ARG A 204 7.43 5.61 23.31
N GLN A 205 7.58 4.56 22.49
CA GLN A 205 8.66 4.49 21.51
C GLN A 205 8.51 5.51 20.38
N TYR A 206 7.29 5.72 19.87
CA TYR A 206 7.01 6.76 18.89
C TYR A 206 7.36 8.15 19.42
N ARG A 207 6.98 8.48 20.67
CA ARG A 207 7.34 9.76 21.29
C ARG A 207 8.84 9.89 21.57
N GLN A 208 9.52 8.80 21.88
CA GLN A 208 10.98 8.80 21.98
C GLN A 208 11.64 9.09 20.62
N ILE A 209 11.11 8.53 19.52
CA ILE A 209 11.56 8.82 18.16
C ILE A 209 11.31 10.29 17.83
N GLU A 210 10.11 10.82 18.11
CA GLU A 210 9.77 12.24 17.93
C GLU A 210 10.80 13.14 18.61
N ALA A 211 11.02 12.95 19.92
CA ALA A 211 11.95 13.76 20.69
C ALA A 211 13.39 13.71 20.14
N GLU A 212 13.86 12.53 19.73
CA GLU A 212 15.21 12.38 19.20
C GLU A 212 15.39 13.06 17.83
N PHE A 213 14.40 12.96 16.95
CA PHE A 213 14.49 13.53 15.60
C PHE A 213 14.27 15.04 15.61
N VAL A 214 13.32 15.54 16.42
CA VAL A 214 13.11 16.98 16.64
C VAL A 214 14.35 17.62 17.27
N ALA A 215 15.00 16.98 18.25
CA ALA A 215 16.22 17.51 18.84
C ALA A 215 17.38 17.64 17.83
N ARG A 216 17.40 16.82 16.76
CA ARG A 216 18.44 16.85 15.72
C ARG A 216 18.16 17.84 14.61
N ALA A 217 16.90 17.95 14.18
CA ALA A 217 16.51 18.76 13.03
C ALA A 217 16.14 20.21 13.39
N GLY A 218 16.01 20.52 14.69
CA GLY A 218 15.27 21.70 15.13
C GLY A 218 13.78 21.40 15.14
N ASP A 219 12.96 22.37 15.54
CA ASP A 219 11.50 22.22 15.73
C ASP A 219 10.77 21.76 14.45
N ASP A 220 10.80 20.45 14.20
CA ASP A 220 10.34 19.84 12.97
C ASP A 220 8.90 19.34 13.10
N GLU A 221 7.97 20.22 12.75
CA GLU A 221 6.54 19.93 12.74
C GLU A 221 6.17 18.77 11.81
N GLU A 222 6.97 18.48 10.76
CA GLU A 222 6.75 17.31 9.90
C GLU A 222 6.97 16.00 10.68
N THR A 223 8.10 15.89 11.39
CA THR A 223 8.39 14.73 12.25
C THR A 223 7.30 14.53 13.29
N LYS A 224 6.91 15.61 13.97
CA LYS A 224 5.83 15.58 14.96
C LYS A 224 4.54 15.04 14.36
N ARG A 225 4.10 15.59 13.22
CA ARG A 225 2.88 15.15 12.55
C ARG A 225 2.94 13.67 12.16
N ARG A 226 4.02 13.23 11.50
CA ARG A 226 4.19 11.83 11.07
C ARG A 226 4.16 10.85 12.24
N ILE A 227 4.68 11.25 13.39
CA ILE A 227 4.60 10.45 14.62
C ILE A 227 3.16 10.36 15.13
N THR A 228 2.43 11.48 15.21
CA THR A 228 1.02 11.48 15.63
C THR A 228 0.15 10.65 14.69
N GLU A 229 0.37 10.72 13.37
CA GLU A 229 -0.30 9.85 12.38
C GLU A 229 -0.01 8.36 12.62
N SER A 230 1.23 8.03 12.96
CA SER A 230 1.62 6.63 13.26
C SER A 230 0.97 6.12 14.53
N ILE A 231 0.83 6.99 15.55
CA ILE A 231 0.11 6.70 16.79
C ILE A 231 -1.38 6.49 16.53
N LEU A 232 -2.01 7.30 15.67
CA LEU A 232 -3.41 7.10 15.30
C LEU A 232 -3.63 5.75 14.60
N ASN A 233 -2.73 5.37 13.70
CA ASN A 233 -2.78 4.07 13.03
C ASN A 233 -2.63 2.91 14.01
N SER A 234 -1.70 3.02 14.96
CA SER A 234 -1.53 2.06 16.04
C SER A 234 -2.78 1.98 16.92
N ALA A 235 -3.42 3.10 17.24
CA ALA A 235 -4.66 3.13 18.02
C ALA A 235 -5.82 2.45 17.30
N TYR A 236 -5.94 2.65 16.00
CA TYR A 236 -6.91 1.95 15.16
C TYR A 236 -6.65 0.43 15.13
N GLU A 237 -5.42 0.01 14.79
CA GLU A 237 -5.07 -1.40 14.61
C GLU A 237 -5.17 -2.22 15.90
N THR A 238 -5.06 -1.55 17.05
CA THR A 238 -5.18 -2.19 18.37
C THR A 238 -6.53 -1.92 19.05
N GLU A 239 -7.51 -1.41 18.28
CA GLU A 239 -8.89 -1.17 18.72
C GLU A 239 -8.98 -0.37 20.03
N GLN A 240 -8.19 0.69 20.15
CA GLN A 240 -8.17 1.52 21.35
C GLN A 240 -9.52 2.21 21.58
N PRO A 241 -9.87 2.49 22.85
CA PRO A 241 -11.06 3.26 23.20
C PRO A 241 -11.17 4.59 22.44
N HIS A 242 -12.40 5.01 22.18
CA HIS A 242 -12.70 6.23 21.43
C HIS A 242 -11.98 7.46 22.00
N GLU A 243 -11.93 7.61 23.32
CA GLU A 243 -11.31 8.77 23.99
C GLU A 243 -9.82 8.89 23.65
N ILE A 244 -9.12 7.75 23.51
CA ILE A 244 -7.72 7.72 23.11
C ILE A 244 -7.60 8.14 21.64
N CYS A 245 -8.39 7.54 20.76
CA CYS A 245 -8.40 7.88 19.33
C CYS A 245 -8.72 9.36 19.09
N ARG A 246 -9.69 9.90 19.86
CA ARG A 246 -10.10 11.29 19.80
C ARG A 246 -9.00 12.24 20.26
N ALA A 247 -8.33 11.94 21.36
CA ALA A 247 -7.22 12.78 21.83
C ALA A 247 -6.08 12.86 20.79
N ILE A 248 -5.75 11.72 20.15
CA ILE A 248 -4.73 11.67 19.09
C ILE A 248 -5.20 12.43 17.84
N TRP A 249 -6.47 12.30 17.46
CA TRP A 249 -7.07 13.01 16.33
C TRP A 249 -7.07 14.52 16.54
N GLU A 250 -7.45 15.00 17.73
CA GLU A 250 -7.41 16.42 18.09
C GLU A 250 -5.98 16.97 18.05
N GLU A 251 -4.99 16.20 18.53
CA GLU A 251 -3.57 16.55 18.40
C GLU A 251 -3.15 16.63 16.92
N LEU A 252 -3.58 15.69 16.09
CA LEU A 252 -3.25 15.67 14.67
C LEU A 252 -3.85 16.87 13.93
N ILE A 253 -5.09 17.26 14.26
CA ILE A 253 -5.71 18.50 13.74
C ILE A 253 -4.88 19.72 14.12
N GLN A 254 -4.42 19.82 15.37
CA GLN A 254 -3.60 20.94 15.84
C GLN A 254 -2.25 21.03 15.10
N ARG A 255 -1.64 19.89 14.79
CA ARG A 255 -0.38 19.79 14.02
C ARG A 255 -0.57 19.99 12.51
N GLY A 256 -1.82 20.00 12.04
CA GLY A 256 -2.18 20.10 10.63
C GLY A 256 -1.81 18.86 9.82
N PHE A 257 -2.01 18.94 8.50
CA PHE A 257 -1.76 17.84 7.56
C PHE A 257 -0.69 18.25 6.53
N SER A 258 0.15 17.30 6.12
CA SER A 258 1.20 17.54 5.11
C SER A 258 0.60 17.92 3.75
N ASN A 259 -0.52 17.29 3.42
CA ASN A 259 -1.31 17.56 2.23
C ASN A 259 -2.74 17.06 2.43
N GLU A 260 -3.55 17.34 1.42
CA GLU A 260 -4.97 17.02 1.40
C GLU A 260 -5.28 15.52 1.37
N GLU A 261 -4.50 14.74 0.61
CA GLU A 261 -4.62 13.27 0.58
C GLU A 261 -4.38 12.68 1.97
N ARG A 262 -3.40 13.23 2.70
CA ARG A 262 -3.09 12.80 4.06
C ARG A 262 -4.19 13.16 5.04
N ARG A 263 -4.77 14.36 4.92
CA ARG A 263 -5.97 14.76 5.68
C ARG A 263 -7.10 13.76 5.48
N GLN A 264 -7.44 13.46 4.22
CA GLN A 264 -8.51 12.52 3.89
C GLN A 264 -8.23 11.11 4.43
N SER A 265 -7.00 10.63 4.29
CA SER A 265 -6.59 9.31 4.78
C SER A 265 -6.70 9.20 6.30
N MET A 266 -6.21 10.19 7.04
CA MET A 266 -6.26 10.19 8.51
C MET A 266 -7.66 10.43 9.05
N SER A 267 -8.48 11.23 8.36
CA SER A 267 -9.90 11.38 8.68
C SER A 267 -10.68 10.08 8.53
N ARG A 268 -10.41 9.29 7.47
CA ARG A 268 -11.01 7.96 7.30
C ARG A 268 -10.60 7.02 8.43
N LEU A 269 -9.32 6.99 8.76
CA LEU A 269 -8.78 6.17 9.83
C LEU A 269 -9.44 6.49 11.18
N TYR A 270 -9.58 7.77 11.51
CA TYR A 270 -10.29 8.18 12.72
C TYR A 270 -11.78 7.84 12.69
N ALA A 271 -12.45 8.02 11.54
CA ALA A 271 -13.85 7.63 11.39
C ALA A 271 -14.06 6.12 11.58
N TRP A 272 -13.10 5.27 11.16
CA TRP A 272 -13.11 3.85 11.48
C TRP A 272 -12.93 3.58 12.97
N CYS A 273 -12.00 4.27 13.67
CA CYS A 273 -11.91 4.17 15.13
C CYS A 273 -13.25 4.52 15.81
N CYS A 274 -13.94 5.55 15.32
CA CYS A 274 -15.25 5.92 15.81
C CYS A 274 -16.28 4.82 15.54
N GLN A 275 -16.31 4.25 14.34
CA GLN A 275 -17.23 3.17 13.97
C GLN A 275 -17.07 1.94 14.86
N THR A 276 -15.83 1.47 15.08
CA THR A 276 -15.54 0.29 15.91
C THR A 276 -15.93 0.51 17.37
N ASN A 277 -15.78 1.74 17.87
CA ASN A 277 -16.21 2.14 19.21
C ASN A 277 -17.71 2.49 19.31
N GLY A 278 -18.46 2.46 18.21
CA GLY A 278 -19.89 2.77 18.17
C GLY A 278 -20.24 4.27 18.16
N GLU A 279 -19.25 5.14 17.96
CA GLU A 279 -19.36 6.60 17.94
C GLU A 279 -19.68 7.12 16.53
N VAL A 280 -20.79 6.66 15.97
CA VAL A 280 -21.20 6.93 14.57
C VAL A 280 -21.33 8.44 14.28
N ASP A 281 -21.92 9.20 15.20
CA ASP A 281 -22.11 10.64 15.01
C ASP A 281 -20.77 11.39 14.89
N ALA A 282 -19.76 10.98 15.68
CA ALA A 282 -18.42 11.54 15.61
C ALA A 282 -17.72 11.19 14.29
N ALA A 283 -17.90 9.97 13.79
CA ALA A 283 -17.39 9.56 12.48
C ALA A 283 -18.03 10.39 11.35
N LEU A 284 -19.36 10.51 11.34
CA LEU A 284 -20.10 11.26 10.33
C LEU A 284 -19.77 12.76 10.33
N ALA A 285 -19.53 13.34 11.51
CA ALA A 285 -19.12 14.74 11.65
C ALA A 285 -17.78 15.04 10.96
N VAL A 286 -16.90 14.04 10.82
CA VAL A 286 -15.62 14.17 10.10
C VAL A 286 -15.78 13.88 8.61
N ILE A 287 -16.55 12.84 8.24
CA ILE A 287 -16.63 12.37 6.85
C ILE A 287 -17.54 13.24 5.98
N LYS A 288 -18.69 13.70 6.48
CA LYS A 288 -19.66 14.47 5.68
C LYS A 288 -19.08 15.77 5.10
N PRO A 289 -18.33 16.59 5.87
CA PRO A 289 -17.67 17.78 5.33
C PRO A 289 -16.68 17.46 4.21
N LEU A 290 -15.89 16.39 4.35
CA LEU A 290 -14.92 15.98 3.33
C LEU A 290 -15.58 15.56 2.02
N ILE A 291 -16.72 14.86 2.10
CA ILE A 291 -17.51 14.51 0.91
C ILE A 291 -17.96 15.78 0.19
N ALA A 292 -18.54 16.74 0.91
CA ALA A 292 -19.02 17.99 0.32
C ALA A 292 -17.88 18.81 -0.32
N GLU A 293 -16.72 18.88 0.34
CA GLU A 293 -15.53 19.55 -0.18
C GLU A 293 -15.01 18.87 -1.47
N LEU A 294 -14.99 17.54 -1.52
CA LEU A 294 -14.59 16.78 -2.72
C LEU A 294 -15.59 16.95 -3.87
N GLU A 295 -16.90 16.90 -3.58
CA GLU A 295 -17.95 17.13 -4.56
C GLU A 295 -17.81 18.52 -5.19
N GLN A 296 -17.66 19.56 -4.37
CA GLN A 296 -17.45 20.94 -4.82
C GLN A 296 -16.19 21.07 -5.69
N ARG A 297 -15.09 20.39 -5.34
CA ARG A 297 -13.87 20.43 -6.15
C ARG A 297 -14.00 19.70 -7.48
N LEU A 298 -14.83 18.66 -7.56
CA LEU A 298 -15.06 17.93 -8.81
C LEU A 298 -15.95 18.71 -9.79
N GLU A 299 -16.74 19.66 -9.31
CA GLU A 299 -17.47 20.62 -10.15
C GLU A 299 -16.52 21.55 -10.92
N ASP A 300 -15.32 21.81 -10.40
CA ASP A 300 -14.30 22.61 -11.08
C ASP A 300 -13.72 21.86 -12.29
N THR A 301 -14.11 22.31 -13.48
CA THR A 301 -13.67 21.76 -14.77
C THR A 301 -12.20 22.04 -15.11
N THR A 302 -11.52 22.88 -14.33
CA THR A 302 -10.10 23.20 -14.51
C THR A 302 -9.15 22.23 -13.80
N VAL A 303 -9.68 21.35 -12.93
CA VAL A 303 -8.89 20.32 -12.25
C VAL A 303 -8.30 19.36 -13.28
N ALA A 304 -6.96 19.20 -13.23
CA ALA A 304 -6.25 18.26 -14.09
C ALA A 304 -6.84 16.84 -13.99
N ARG A 305 -6.89 16.13 -15.13
CA ARG A 305 -7.53 14.80 -15.24
C ARG A 305 -7.04 13.80 -14.20
N GLU A 306 -5.73 13.77 -13.93
CA GLU A 306 -5.12 12.88 -12.93
C GLU A 306 -5.59 13.22 -11.51
N THR A 307 -5.53 14.50 -11.14
CA THR A 307 -6.05 14.99 -9.85
C THR A 307 -7.53 14.69 -9.71
N ARG A 308 -8.32 14.89 -10.77
CA ARG A 308 -9.75 14.57 -10.80
C ARG A 308 -10.01 13.09 -10.49
N ARG A 309 -9.26 12.17 -11.10
CA ARG A 309 -9.41 10.72 -10.85
C ARG A 309 -9.10 10.35 -9.39
N SER A 310 -8.06 10.95 -8.81
CA SER A 310 -7.73 10.77 -7.39
C SER A 310 -8.86 11.26 -6.48
N LEU A 311 -9.42 12.44 -6.76
CA LEU A 311 -10.57 12.99 -6.03
C LEU A 311 -11.81 12.11 -6.16
N GLU A 312 -12.12 11.58 -7.35
CA GLU A 312 -13.24 10.66 -7.59
C GLU A 312 -13.08 9.36 -6.78
N THR A 313 -11.87 8.80 -6.74
CA THR A 313 -11.55 7.60 -5.96
C THR A 313 -11.73 7.84 -4.46
N ASN A 314 -11.24 8.97 -3.96
CA ASN A 314 -11.39 9.33 -2.55
C ASN A 314 -12.85 9.62 -2.18
N LEU A 315 -13.59 10.28 -3.07
CA LEU A 315 -15.03 10.54 -2.87
C LEU A 315 -15.82 9.23 -2.80
N LEU A 316 -15.54 8.26 -3.67
CA LEU A 316 -16.18 6.95 -3.64
C LEU A 316 -15.94 6.26 -2.30
N ASN A 317 -14.68 6.23 -1.84
CA ASN A 317 -14.32 5.62 -0.56
C ASN A 317 -15.01 6.29 0.64
N LEU A 318 -15.11 7.62 0.65
CA LEU A 318 -15.76 8.37 1.71
C LEU A 318 -17.29 8.18 1.70
N ARG A 319 -17.92 8.15 0.52
CA ARG A 319 -19.35 7.86 0.39
C ARG A 319 -19.67 6.45 0.87
N TRP A 320 -18.87 5.46 0.49
CA TRP A 320 -19.00 4.10 1.00
C TRP A 320 -18.95 4.07 2.54
N LEU A 321 -17.93 4.69 3.15
CA LEU A 321 -17.82 4.75 4.61
C LEU A 321 -19.00 5.48 5.26
N ARG A 322 -19.48 6.60 4.69
CA ARG A 322 -20.68 7.28 5.17
C ARG A 322 -21.89 6.36 5.14
N ASP A 323 -22.09 5.64 4.04
CA ASP A 323 -23.26 4.78 3.85
C ASP A 323 -23.24 3.60 4.83
N GLU A 324 -22.07 3.04 5.14
CA GLU A 324 -21.91 2.02 6.19
C GLU A 324 -22.21 2.56 7.59
N LEU A 325 -21.70 3.76 7.90
CA LEU A 325 -21.96 4.45 9.15
C LEU A 325 -23.46 4.74 9.34
N GLU A 326 -24.13 5.24 8.29
CA GLU A 326 -25.57 5.52 8.30
C GLU A 326 -26.42 4.25 8.39
N ALA A 327 -25.93 3.13 7.84
CA ALA A 327 -26.57 1.81 7.97
C ALA A 327 -26.32 1.16 9.35
N GLY A 328 -25.42 1.71 10.17
CA GLY A 328 -25.05 1.14 11.47
C GLY A 328 -24.24 -0.16 11.36
N ILE A 329 -23.59 -0.40 10.21
CA ILE A 329 -22.71 -1.56 10.02
C ILE A 329 -21.45 -1.33 10.87
N ARG A 330 -21.06 -2.36 11.63
CA ARG A 330 -19.79 -2.39 12.38
C ARG A 330 -18.95 -3.50 11.77
N GLU A 331 -17.73 -3.17 11.35
CA GLU A 331 -16.72 -4.16 10.92
C GLU A 331 -16.11 -4.91 12.10
#